data_AF-A0A366XFD6-F1
#
_entry.id   AF-A0A366XFD6-F1
#
_cell.length_a   1.000
_cell.length_b   1.000
_cell.length_c   1.000
_cell.angle_alpha   90.00
_cell.angle_beta   90.00
_cell.angle_gamma   90.00
#
_symmetry.space_group_name_H-M   'P 1'
#
loop_
_entity.id
_entity.type
_entity.pdbx_description
1 polymer ?
#
loop_
_entity_poly.entity_id
_entity_poly.type
_entity_poly.pdbx_seq_one_letter_code
_entity_poly.pdbx_strand_id
1 'polypeptide(L)'
;MQYLKSHPFSWIIFLCLLLATWFQIYAIWGLLFMWWAVSSFMTGQAFLIETIDSRDNPPLFYAITIMWFAFGLLYVVQDLAWRLFGIYIG
;
A
#
# COMPACT_ATOMS: atom_id res chain seq x y z
N MET A 1 20.42 22.89 -6.95
CA MET A 1 20.39 21.47 -7.41
C MET A 1 20.86 20.57 -6.27
N GLN A 2 20.00 20.30 -5.28
CA GLN A 2 20.27 19.33 -4.18
C GLN A 2 19.69 17.94 -4.52
N TYR A 3 19.65 17.61 -5.81
CA TYR A 3 19.07 16.36 -6.30
C TYR A 3 20.14 15.27 -6.23
N LEU A 4 19.76 14.08 -5.74
CA LEU A 4 20.61 12.92 -5.46
C LEU A 4 21.20 12.86 -4.03
N LYS A 5 20.39 13.11 -2.99
CA LYS A 5 20.48 12.16 -1.86
C LYS A 5 20.06 10.83 -2.44
N SER A 6 21.01 9.94 -2.72
CA SER A 6 20.69 8.56 -3.04
C SER A 6 19.79 8.08 -1.90
N HIS A 7 18.57 7.68 -2.24
CA HIS A 7 17.71 6.93 -1.34
C HIS A 7 17.90 5.46 -1.71
N PRO A 8 19.07 4.84 -1.39
CA PRO A 8 19.35 3.46 -1.78
C PRO A 8 18.25 2.54 -1.23
N PHE A 9 17.71 2.87 -0.06
CA PHE A 9 16.61 2.14 0.56
C PHE A 9 15.31 2.20 -0.26
N SER A 10 14.94 3.37 -0.80
CA SER A 10 13.76 3.50 -1.67
C SER A 10 13.92 2.72 -2.97
N TRP A 11 15.12 2.70 -3.55
CA TRP A 11 15.43 1.87 -4.72
C TRP A 11 15.34 0.38 -4.41
N ILE A 12 15.82 -0.05 -3.24
CA ILE A 12 15.70 -1.43 -2.78
C ILE A 12 14.24 -1.82 -2.61
N ILE A 13 13.42 -0.99 -1.91
CA ILE A 13 11.99 -1.25 -1.76
C ILE A 13 11.31 -1.35 -3.12
N PHE A 14 11.61 -0.42 -4.03
CA PHE A 14 11.05 -0.44 -5.38
C PHE A 14 11.40 -1.72 -6.13
N LEU A 15 12.67 -2.15 -6.09
CA LEU A 15 13.09 -3.42 -6.68
C LEU A 15 12.42 -4.63 -6.01
N CYS A 16 12.29 -4.65 -4.68
CA CYS A 16 11.57 -5.68 -3.96
C CYS A 16 10.10 -5.76 -4.39
N LEU A 17 9.43 -4.62 -4.59
CA LEU A 17 8.04 -4.56 -5.06
C LEU A 17 7.90 -5.05 -6.51
N LEU A 18 8.85 -4.70 -7.39
CA LEU A 18 8.87 -5.22 -8.77
C LEU A 18 9.07 -6.74 -8.80
N LEU A 19 10.02 -7.25 -8.02
CA LEU A 19 10.25 -8.69 -7.90
C LEU A 19 9.02 -9.38 -7.28
N ALA A 20 8.38 -8.79 -6.28
CA ALA A 20 7.14 -9.31 -5.71
C ALA A 20 6.05 -9.46 -6.77
N THR A 21 5.87 -8.46 -7.64
CA THR A 21 4.92 -8.54 -8.77
C THR A 21 5.30 -9.64 -9.76
N TRP A 22 6.59 -9.74 -10.10
CA TRP A 22 7.09 -10.77 -11.03
C TRP A 22 6.85 -12.19 -10.51
N PHE A 23 7.09 -12.41 -9.22
CA PHE A 23 6.84 -13.69 -8.54
C PHE A 23 5.40 -13.86 -8.07
N GLN A 24 4.49 -12.94 -8.43
CA GLN A 24 3.07 -12.98 -8.08
C GLN A 24 2.81 -13.04 -6.56
N ILE A 25 3.71 -12.45 -5.76
CA ILE A 25 3.62 -12.37 -4.31
C ILE A 25 2.88 -11.09 -3.93
N TYR A 26 1.56 -11.11 -4.10
CA TYR A 26 0.71 -9.93 -3.92
C TYR A 26 0.57 -9.51 -2.45
N ALA A 27 0.87 -10.40 -1.50
CA ALA A 27 0.88 -10.08 -0.07
C ALA A 27 1.80 -8.89 0.27
N ILE A 28 2.94 -8.75 -0.43
CA ILE A 28 3.89 -7.66 -0.16
C ILE A 28 3.26 -6.30 -0.49
N TRP A 29 2.52 -6.23 -1.61
CA TRP A 29 1.73 -5.05 -1.96
C TRP A 29 0.60 -4.80 -0.96
N GLY A 30 -0.08 -5.87 -0.53
CA GLY A 30 -1.14 -5.76 0.46
C GLY A 30 -0.65 -5.17 1.79
N LEU A 31 0.52 -5.61 2.28
CA LEU A 31 1.16 -5.05 3.47
C LEU A 31 1.54 -3.59 3.30
N LEU A 32 2.01 -3.18 2.11
CA LEU A 32 2.32 -1.79 1.82
C LEU A 32 1.07 -0.91 1.87
N PHE A 33 -0.06 -1.36 1.31
CA PHE A 33 -1.32 -0.62 1.38
C PHE A 33 -1.84 -0.52 2.81
N MET A 34 -1.72 -1.58 3.61
CA MET A 34 -2.04 -1.52 5.04
C MET A 34 -1.15 -0.50 5.76
N TRP A 35 0.15 -0.48 5.47
CA TRP A 35 1.07 0.50 6.03
C TRP A 35 0.66 1.92 5.68
N TRP A 36 0.24 2.20 4.44
CA TRP A 36 -0.28 3.50 4.05
C TRP A 36 -1.58 3.86 4.77
N ALA A 37 -2.50 2.92 4.95
CA ALA A 37 -3.72 3.16 5.72
C ALA A 37 -3.40 3.55 7.17
N VAL A 38 -2.52 2.80 7.83
CA VAL A 38 -2.07 3.07 9.21
C VAL A 38 -1.36 4.43 9.30
N SER A 39 -0.42 4.69 8.38
CA SER A 39 0.29 5.96 8.30
C SER A 39 -0.67 7.14 8.14
N SER A 40 -1.72 6.98 7.31
CA SER A 40 -2.72 8.02 7.10
C SER A 40 -3.45 8.40 8.38
N PHE A 41 -3.78 7.42 9.23
CA PHE A 41 -4.38 7.70 10.54
C PHE A 41 -3.40 8.38 11.51
N MET A 42 -2.11 8.01 11.45
CA MET A 42 -1.08 8.60 12.33
C MET A 42 -0.75 10.05 11.96
N THR A 43 -0.72 10.37 10.66
CA THR A 43 -0.37 11.71 10.15
C THR A 43 -1.59 12.62 10.00
N GLY A 44 -2.80 12.05 9.93
CA GLY A 44 -4.01 12.78 9.54
C GLY A 44 -4.04 13.14 8.05
N GLN A 45 -3.17 12.51 7.24
CA GLN A 45 -2.98 12.80 5.82
C GLN A 45 -3.01 11.51 4.99
N ALA A 46 -3.93 11.43 4.03
CA ALA A 46 -4.06 10.29 3.13
C ALA A 46 -3.41 10.60 1.77
N PHE A 47 -2.62 9.66 1.25
CA PHE A 47 -2.00 9.80 -0.06
C PHE A 47 -2.87 9.16 -1.15
N LEU A 48 -3.11 9.87 -2.26
CA LEU A 48 -3.74 9.32 -3.46
C LEU A 48 -3.00 9.76 -4.74
N ILE A 49 -3.32 10.97 -5.23
CA ILE A 49 -2.56 11.70 -6.26
C ILE A 49 -1.84 12.86 -5.57
N GLU A 50 -2.59 13.57 -4.76
CA GLU A 50 -2.11 14.58 -3.83
C GLU A 50 -2.37 14.09 -2.39
N THR A 51 -1.74 14.76 -1.44
CA THR A 51 -1.95 14.50 -0.02
C THR A 51 -3.24 15.18 0.43
N ILE A 52 -4.20 14.41 0.94
CA ILE A 52 -5.48 14.91 1.44
C ILE A 52 -5.43 14.99 2.96
N ASP A 53 -5.67 16.19 3.51
CA ASP A 53 -5.74 16.40 4.96
C ASP A 53 -7.15 16.09 5.49
N SER A 54 -7.17 15.38 6.62
CA SER A 54 -8.40 15.05 7.36
C SER A 54 -9.20 16.28 7.81
N ARG A 55 -8.56 17.44 7.98
CA ARG A 55 -9.22 18.69 8.42
C ARG A 55 -9.89 19.45 7.29
N ASP A 56 -9.32 19.39 6.08
CA ASP A 56 -9.86 20.11 4.92
C ASP A 56 -11.03 19.34 4.29
N ASN A 57 -10.87 18.03 4.07
CA ASN A 57 -11.88 17.19 3.44
C ASN A 57 -12.01 15.82 4.15
N PRO A 58 -12.65 15.77 5.33
CA PRO A 58 -12.76 14.54 6.12
C PRO A 58 -13.38 13.35 5.36
N PRO A 59 -14.48 13.48 4.59
CA PRO A 59 -15.09 12.34 3.90
C PRO A 59 -14.14 11.69 2.88
N LEU A 60 -13.40 12.51 2.14
CA LEU A 60 -12.46 12.02 1.13
C LEU A 60 -11.26 11.33 1.79
N PHE A 61 -10.73 11.89 2.89
CA PHE A 61 -9.69 11.27 3.69
C PHE A 61 -10.10 9.85 4.12
N TYR A 62 -11.26 9.70 4.77
CA TYR A 62 -11.72 8.39 5.24
C TYR A 62 -11.96 7.41 4.09
N ALA A 63 -12.52 7.87 2.96
CA ALA A 63 -12.72 7.02 1.80
C ALA A 63 -11.39 6.45 1.27
N ILE A 64 -10.36 7.29 1.14
CA ILE A 64 -9.03 6.87 0.67
C ILE A 64 -8.39 5.91 1.68
N THR A 65 -8.42 6.23 2.97
CA THR A 65 -7.82 5.38 4.00
C THR A 65 -8.50 4.01 4.10
N ILE A 66 -9.84 3.96 4.02
CA ILE A 66 -10.59 2.70 4.01
C ILE A 66 -10.29 1.92 2.73
N MET A 67 -10.19 2.59 1.58
CA MET A 67 -9.81 1.94 0.32
C MET A 67 -8.42 1.28 0.42
N TRP A 68 -7.42 1.99 0.97
CA TRP A 68 -6.09 1.41 1.19
C TRP A 68 -6.12 0.20 2.12
N PHE A 69 -6.89 0.28 3.21
CA PHE A 69 -7.05 -0.84 4.12
C PHE A 69 -7.72 -2.03 3.44
N ALA A 70 -8.80 -1.80 2.68
CA ALA A 70 -9.53 -2.83 1.97
C ALA A 70 -8.68 -3.52 0.91
N PHE A 71 -7.96 -2.77 0.07
CA PHE A 71 -7.02 -3.35 -0.91
C PHE A 71 -5.88 -4.10 -0.23
N GLY A 72 -5.35 -3.54 0.86
CA GLY A 72 -4.33 -4.21 1.66
C GLY A 72 -4.80 -5.59 2.14
N LEU A 73 -5.99 -5.64 2.73
CA LEU A 73 -6.59 -6.86 3.24
C LEU A 73 -6.88 -7.87 2.12
N LEU A 74 -7.50 -7.43 1.03
CA LEU A 74 -7.84 -8.29 -0.10
C LEU A 74 -6.58 -8.96 -0.69
N TYR A 75 -5.50 -8.21 -0.91
CA TYR A 75 -4.26 -8.73 -1.49
C TYR A 75 -3.57 -9.74 -0.56
N VAL A 76 -3.55 -9.48 0.75
CA VAL A 76 -2.98 -10.42 1.73
C VAL A 76 -3.83 -11.69 1.81
N VAL A 77 -5.15 -11.56 1.89
CA VAL A 77 -6.06 -12.70 1.99
C VAL A 77 -6.00 -13.55 0.72
N GLN A 78 -5.99 -12.93 -0.45
CA GLN A 78 -5.92 -13.65 -1.73
C GLN A 78 -4.61 -14.41 -1.89
N ASP A 79 -3.47 -13.78 -1.60
CA ASP A 79 -2.15 -14.45 -1.68
C ASP A 79 -2.07 -15.60 -0.67
N LEU A 80 -2.60 -15.42 0.53
CA LEU A 80 -2.68 -16.47 1.54
C LEU A 80 -3.61 -17.63 1.12
N ALA A 81 -4.80 -17.32 0.60
CA ALA A 81 -5.76 -18.31 0.13
C ALA A 81 -5.22 -19.12 -1.05
N TRP A 82 -4.54 -18.45 -1.99
CA TRP A 82 -3.87 -19.09 -3.11
C TRP A 82 -2.76 -20.04 -2.63
N ARG A 83 -1.90 -19.59 -1.71
CA ARG A 83 -0.77 -20.41 -1.22
C ARG A 83 -1.20 -21.58 -0.35
N LEU A 84 -2.21 -21.40 0.49
CA LEU A 84 -2.65 -22.43 1.44
C LEU A 84 -3.61 -23.43 0.81
N PHE A 85 -4.50 -22.97 -0.07
CA PHE A 85 -5.63 -23.76 -0.56
C PHE A 85 -5.70 -23.87 -2.08
N GLY A 86 -4.86 -23.13 -2.82
CA GLY A 86 -4.93 -23.07 -4.29
C GLY A 86 -6.20 -22.37 -4.80
N ILE A 87 -6.89 -21.61 -3.94
CA ILE A 87 -8.15 -20.94 -4.27
C ILE A 87 -7.82 -19.54 -4.78
N TYR A 88 -8.33 -19.22 -5.98
CA TYR A 88 -8.30 -17.85 -6.49
C TYR A 88 -9.61 -17.16 -6.12
N ILE A 89 -9.53 -16.12 -5.29
CA ILE A 89 -10.66 -15.26 -4.97
C ILE A 89 -10.61 -14.11 -6.00
N GLY A 90 -11.47 -14.20 -7.02
CA GLY A 90 -11.63 -13.22 -8.09
C GLY A 90 -13.05 -12.70 -8.13
#